data_AF-A0A2T9Y997-F1
#
_entry.id   AF-A0A2T9Y997-F1
#
_cell.length_a   1.000
_cell.length_b   1.000
_cell.length_c   1.000
_cell.angle_alpha   90.00
_cell.angle_beta   90.00
_cell.angle_gamma   90.00
#
_symmetry.space_group_name_H-M   'P 1'
#
loop_
_entity.id
_entity.type
_entity.pdbx_description
1 polymer ?
#
loop_
_entity_poly.entity_id
_entity_poly.type
_entity_poly.pdbx_seq_one_letter_code
_entity_poly.pdbx_strand_id
1 'polypeptide(L)'
;MSRSKRPIVNDEYLLLSIFEVNIHFGCITPIERPCEINRHPNHILCPVLAYTVYKARIATELCPTPHANNDSIIVNRLFRHTKHYNKPLSVDSITRHVKNLSGLIKRPPNTPIPKTRAIGATLAATSGVPVENIVSHAFWSNYSMFDTYYRLDRSTQSNMTEAVLPLE
;
A
#
# COMPACT_ATOMS: atom_id res chain seq x y z
N MET A 1 -27.65 5.86 10.50
CA MET A 1 -26.46 6.04 11.37
C MET A 1 -25.22 5.84 10.50
N SER A 2 -24.49 6.90 10.16
CA SER A 2 -23.33 6.79 9.26
C SER A 2 -22.22 5.98 9.93
N ARG A 3 -21.72 4.94 9.25
CA ARG A 3 -20.55 4.17 9.71
C ARG A 3 -19.30 4.97 9.41
N SER A 4 -18.82 5.74 10.38
CA SER A 4 -17.53 6.44 10.28
C SER A 4 -16.38 5.46 10.41
N LYS A 5 -15.50 5.41 9.41
CA LYS A 5 -14.37 4.47 9.37
C LYS A 5 -13.07 5.23 9.54
N ARG A 6 -12.25 4.79 10.50
CA ARG A 6 -11.00 5.46 10.89
C ARG A 6 -9.89 4.44 11.12
N PRO A 7 -8.63 4.79 10.82
CA PRO A 7 -7.49 3.98 11.20
C PRO A 7 -7.45 3.75 12.71
N ILE A 8 -7.18 2.52 13.13
CA ILE A 8 -6.98 2.13 14.52
C ILE A 8 -5.50 1.78 14.68
N VAL A 9 -4.85 2.35 15.68
CA VAL A 9 -3.43 2.08 15.96
C VAL A 9 -3.26 1.82 17.44
N ASN A 10 -2.47 0.80 17.76
CA ASN A 10 -1.97 0.51 19.10
C ASN A 10 -0.45 0.22 19.02
N ASP A 11 0.13 -0.34 20.08
CA ASP A 11 1.57 -0.59 20.12
C ASP A 11 2.03 -1.69 19.15
N GLU A 12 1.15 -2.61 18.78
CA GLU A 12 1.46 -3.81 17.99
C GLU A 12 1.09 -3.67 16.51
N TYR A 13 0.00 -2.98 16.18
CA TYR A 13 -0.51 -2.92 14.82
C TYR A 13 -1.26 -1.63 14.49
N LEU A 14 -1.37 -1.40 13.17
CA LEU A 14 -2.20 -0.40 12.52
C LEU A 14 -3.24 -1.14 11.68
N LEU A 15 -4.52 -0.94 12.00
CA LEU A 15 -5.65 -1.49 11.24
C LEU A 15 -6.27 -0.40 10.37
N LEU A 16 -6.32 -0.66 9.07
CA LEU A 16 -6.92 0.20 8.05
C LEU A 16 -8.16 -0.46 7.44
N SER A 17 -9.21 0.32 7.20
CA SER A 17 -10.34 -0.09 6.35
C SER A 17 -10.11 0.42 4.94
N ILE A 18 -9.89 -0.48 3.99
CA ILE A 18 -9.76 -0.16 2.57
C ILE A 18 -11.12 -0.37 1.91
N PHE A 19 -11.59 0.62 1.15
CA PHE A 19 -12.84 0.52 0.39
C PHE A 19 -12.52 0.32 -1.08
N GLU A 20 -12.89 -0.85 -1.61
CA GLU A 20 -12.81 -1.16 -3.03
C GLU A 20 -14.16 -1.03 -3.69
N VAL A 21 -14.13 -0.71 -4.98
CA VAL A 21 -15.33 -0.61 -5.80
C VAL A 21 -15.52 -1.94 -6.52
N ASN A 22 -16.58 -2.66 -6.20
CA ASN A 22 -17.00 -3.83 -6.98
C ASN A 22 -18.23 -3.47 -7.83
N ILE A 23 -18.17 -3.82 -9.11
CA ILE A 23 -19.27 -3.66 -10.05
C ILE A 23 -19.86 -5.05 -10.25
N HIS A 24 -21.02 -5.30 -9.66
CA HIS A 24 -21.76 -6.54 -9.84
C HIS A 24 -23.15 -6.21 -10.40
N PHE A 25 -23.44 -6.68 -11.62
CA PHE A 25 -24.71 -6.44 -12.31
C PHE A 25 -25.15 -4.95 -12.36
N GLY A 26 -24.20 -4.04 -12.60
CA GLY A 26 -24.48 -2.60 -12.66
C GLY A 26 -24.71 -1.90 -11.31
N CYS A 27 -24.78 -2.66 -10.20
CA CYS A 27 -24.76 -2.10 -8.85
C CYS A 27 -23.32 -1.94 -8.36
N ILE A 28 -22.99 -0.70 -7.97
CA ILE A 28 -21.70 -0.37 -7.36
C ILE A 28 -21.84 -0.56 -5.85
N THR A 29 -21.26 -1.64 -5.32
CA THR A 29 -21.21 -1.86 -3.87
C THR A 29 -19.78 -1.70 -3.38
N PRO A 30 -19.54 -0.81 -2.38
CA PRO A 30 -18.23 -0.69 -1.79
C PRO A 30 -17.95 -1.92 -0.90
N ILE A 31 -16.82 -2.59 -1.15
CA ILE A 31 -16.34 -3.69 -0.34
C ILE A 31 -15.33 -3.13 0.66
N GLU A 32 -15.61 -3.30 1.95
CA GLU A 32 -14.65 -3.02 3.00
C GLU A 32 -13.70 -4.20 3.17
N ARG A 33 -12.40 -3.96 3.02
CA ARG A 33 -11.34 -4.91 3.34
C ARG A 33 -10.51 -4.39 4.50
N PRO A 34 -10.50 -5.06 5.66
CA PRO A 34 -9.57 -4.72 6.72
C PRO A 34 -8.14 -5.10 6.28
N CYS A 35 -7.19 -4.22 6.58
CA CYS A 35 -5.77 -4.43 6.33
C CYS A 35 -5.01 -4.15 7.62
N GLU A 36 -4.41 -5.20 8.18
CA GLU A 36 -3.57 -5.11 9.37
C GLU A 36 -2.11 -4.94 8.96
N ILE A 37 -1.46 -3.94 9.56
CA ILE A 37 -0.06 -3.61 9.35
C ILE A 37 0.65 -3.73 10.69
N ASN A 38 1.51 -4.74 10.81
CA ASN A 38 2.22 -5.04 12.04
C ASN A 38 3.37 -4.06 12.33
N ARG A 39 3.72 -3.95 13.61
CA ARG A 39 4.92 -3.26 14.08
C ARG A 39 6.15 -3.93 13.48
N HIS A 40 7.16 -3.12 13.21
CA HIS A 40 8.45 -3.60 12.73
C HIS A 40 9.51 -3.31 13.80
N PRO A 41 10.45 -4.23 14.07
CA PRO A 41 11.49 -4.03 15.08
C PRO A 41 12.38 -2.82 14.78
N ASN A 42 12.74 -2.60 13.50
CA ASN A 42 13.44 -1.39 13.10
C ASN A 42 12.50 -0.18 13.10
N HIS A 43 12.74 0.75 14.01
CA HIS A 43 11.92 1.96 14.21
C HIS A 43 11.84 2.86 12.97
N ILE A 44 12.89 2.95 12.16
CA ILE A 44 12.89 3.77 10.94
C ILE A 44 11.96 3.18 9.88
N LEU A 45 11.83 1.86 9.86
CA LEU A 45 10.98 1.11 8.93
C LEU A 45 9.60 0.78 9.51
N CYS A 46 9.31 1.19 10.74
CA CYS A 46 8.10 0.77 11.45
C CYS A 46 6.87 1.60 11.04
N PRO A 47 5.89 1.01 10.32
CA PRO A 47 4.70 1.73 9.88
C PRO A 47 3.79 2.13 11.06
N VAL A 48 3.71 1.29 12.11
CA VAL A 48 2.96 1.58 13.34
C VAL A 48 3.52 2.82 14.02
N LEU A 49 4.83 2.87 14.26
CA LEU A 49 5.49 4.02 14.87
C LEU A 49 5.36 5.28 14.00
N ALA A 50 5.61 5.16 12.69
CA ALA A 50 5.47 6.25 11.74
C ALA A 50 4.05 6.84 11.77
N TYR A 51 3.02 5.98 11.77
CA TYR A 51 1.64 6.43 11.83
C TYR A 51 1.28 7.02 13.19
N THR A 52 1.77 6.47 14.30
CA THR A 52 1.55 7.01 15.65
C THR A 52 2.07 8.44 15.76
N VAL A 53 3.31 8.69 15.31
CA VAL A 53 3.90 10.04 15.29
C VAL A 53 3.13 10.96 14.35
N TYR A 54 2.77 10.48 13.16
CA TYR A 54 1.96 11.24 12.21
C TYR A 54 0.59 11.62 12.79
N LYS A 55 -0.10 10.68 13.46
CA LYS A 55 -1.40 10.90 14.07
C LYS A 55 -1.35 11.95 15.17
N ALA A 56 -0.34 11.89 16.04
CA ALA A 56 -0.14 12.86 17.11
C ALA A 56 0.14 14.29 16.60
N ARG A 57 0.77 14.42 15.42
CA ARG A 57 1.17 15.73 14.85
C ARG A 57 0.17 16.31 13.85
N ILE A 58 -0.45 15.47 13.03
CA ILE A 58 -1.19 15.89 11.82
C ILE A 58 -2.64 15.43 11.85
N ALA A 59 -2.92 14.20 12.29
CA ALA A 59 -4.27 13.64 12.28
C ALA A 59 -4.94 13.67 13.67
N THR A 60 -4.80 14.80 14.37
CA THR A 60 -5.42 15.05 15.68
C THR A 60 -6.94 15.21 15.58
N GLU A 61 -7.41 15.85 14.52
CA GLU A 61 -8.84 16.05 14.24
C GLU A 61 -9.39 14.99 13.25
N LEU A 62 -10.72 14.92 13.10
CA LEU A 62 -11.34 14.11 12.04
C LEU A 62 -11.19 14.80 10.68
N CYS A 63 -11.12 14.00 9.61
CA CYS A 63 -11.10 14.49 8.23
C CYS A 63 -12.12 13.67 7.42
N PRO A 64 -13.42 13.84 7.71
CA PRO A 64 -14.48 13.04 7.10
C PRO A 64 -14.69 13.45 5.65
N THR A 65 -14.84 12.47 4.78
CA THR A 65 -15.32 12.67 3.42
C THR A 65 -16.30 11.55 3.07
N PRO A 66 -17.37 11.83 2.31
CA PRO A 66 -18.22 10.78 1.78
C PRO A 66 -17.43 9.86 0.84
N HIS A 67 -17.76 8.57 0.84
CA HIS A 67 -17.25 7.64 -0.15
C HIS A 67 -17.83 7.98 -1.52
N ALA A 68 -16.98 7.94 -2.57
CA ALA A 68 -17.33 8.43 -3.91
C ALA A 68 -18.59 7.78 -4.51
N ASN A 69 -18.82 6.49 -4.19
CA ASN A 69 -19.95 5.72 -4.73
C ASN A 69 -21.04 5.41 -3.68
N ASN A 70 -20.88 5.83 -2.43
CA ASN A 70 -21.85 5.57 -1.37
C ASN A 70 -21.71 6.61 -0.25
N ASP A 71 -22.50 7.66 -0.33
CA ASP A 71 -22.46 8.80 0.59
C ASP A 71 -22.84 8.45 2.04
N SER A 72 -23.54 7.33 2.27
CA SER A 72 -23.84 6.82 3.61
C SER A 72 -22.58 6.38 4.38
N ILE A 73 -21.49 6.10 3.66
CA ILE A 73 -20.19 5.74 4.23
C ILE A 73 -19.32 6.99 4.34
N ILE A 74 -18.90 7.30 5.57
CA ILE A 74 -17.97 8.39 5.85
C ILE A 74 -16.59 7.81 6.16
N VAL A 75 -15.61 8.18 5.34
CA VAL A 75 -14.21 7.75 5.53
C VAL A 75 -13.38 8.90 6.08
N ASN A 76 -12.61 8.62 7.13
CA ASN A 76 -11.60 9.56 7.62
C ASN A 76 -10.31 9.39 6.82
N ARG A 77 -9.93 10.43 6.10
CA ARG A 77 -8.78 10.36 5.18
C ARG A 77 -7.47 10.27 5.95
N LEU A 78 -6.67 9.26 5.57
CA LEU A 78 -5.39 8.93 6.20
C LEU A 78 -4.37 10.05 5.97
N PHE A 79 -4.11 10.38 4.71
CA PHE A 79 -3.12 11.37 4.31
C PHE A 79 -3.72 12.75 4.14
N ARG A 80 -3.10 13.74 4.79
CA ARG A 80 -3.62 15.11 4.90
C ARG A 80 -2.52 16.13 4.63
N HIS A 81 -2.92 17.35 4.29
CA HIS A 81 -1.97 18.44 4.12
C HIS A 81 -1.34 18.83 5.46
N THR A 82 -0.02 19.03 5.48
CA THR A 82 0.73 19.40 6.69
C THR A 82 0.50 20.84 7.16
N LYS A 83 -0.10 21.69 6.33
CA LYS A 83 -0.52 23.05 6.71
C LYS A 83 -2.02 23.16 6.98
N HIS A 84 -2.79 22.18 6.51
CA HIS A 84 -4.25 22.18 6.55
C HIS A 84 -4.74 20.78 6.93
N TYR A 85 -4.74 20.50 8.23
CA TYR A 85 -4.96 19.15 8.77
C TYR A 85 -6.37 18.58 8.53
N ASN A 86 -7.33 19.42 8.13
CA ASN A 86 -8.69 19.03 7.76
C ASN A 86 -8.85 18.76 6.26
N LYS A 87 -7.79 18.93 5.45
CA LYS A 87 -7.83 18.70 4.00
C LYS A 87 -7.09 17.42 3.63
N PRO A 88 -7.74 16.45 2.97
CA PRO A 88 -7.07 15.26 2.49
C PRO A 88 -6.12 15.58 1.35
N LEU A 89 -5.03 14.81 1.23
CA LEU A 89 -4.17 14.88 0.05
C LEU A 89 -4.88 14.28 -1.17
N SER A 90 -4.76 14.97 -2.31
CA SER A 90 -5.21 14.44 -3.60
C SER A 90 -4.26 13.35 -4.13
N VAL A 91 -4.78 12.51 -5.02
CA VAL A 91 -3.99 11.49 -5.74
C VAL A 91 -2.83 12.15 -6.50
N ASP A 92 -3.04 13.32 -7.09
CA ASP A 92 -1.99 14.08 -7.79
C ASP A 92 -0.88 14.55 -6.85
N SER A 93 -1.25 14.99 -5.64
CA SER A 93 -0.28 15.43 -4.64
C SER A 93 0.57 14.26 -4.16
N ILE A 94 -0.06 13.11 -3.87
CA ILE A 94 0.64 11.88 -3.52
C ILE A 94 1.57 11.45 -4.66
N THR A 95 1.09 11.46 -5.91
CA THR A 95 1.87 11.09 -7.10
C THR A 95 3.10 11.99 -7.25
N ARG A 96 2.94 13.30 -7.06
CA ARG A 96 4.04 14.27 -7.10
C ARG A 96 5.09 13.99 -6.01
N HIS A 97 4.65 13.77 -4.77
CA HIS A 97 5.55 13.44 -3.67
C HIS A 97 6.32 12.14 -3.92
N VAL A 98 5.63 11.10 -4.39
CA VAL A 98 6.25 9.82 -4.77
C VAL A 98 7.29 10.02 -5.86
N LYS A 99 6.99 10.74 -6.94
CA LYS A 99 7.94 11.01 -8.02
C LYS A 99 9.19 11.75 -7.50
N ASN A 100 9.01 12.77 -6.68
CA ASN A 100 10.12 13.54 -6.12
C ASN A 100 11.01 12.68 -5.22
N LEU A 101 10.42 11.86 -4.34
CA LEU A 101 11.17 10.97 -3.45
C LEU A 101 11.88 9.86 -4.24
N SER A 102 11.20 9.23 -5.19
CA SER A 102 11.81 8.18 -6.02
C SER A 102 12.94 8.72 -6.89
N GLY A 103 12.92 10.01 -7.25
CA GLY A 103 14.03 10.67 -7.94
C GLY A 103 15.33 10.76 -7.11
N LEU A 104 15.25 10.62 -5.78
CA LEU A 104 16.41 10.62 -4.88
C LEU A 104 17.10 9.25 -4.78
N ILE A 105 16.50 8.19 -5.32
CA ILE A 105 17.07 6.85 -5.32
C ILE A 105 18.27 6.84 -6.28
N LYS A 106 19.45 6.50 -5.76
CA LYS A 106 20.66 6.29 -6.58
C LYS A 106 20.44 5.14 -7.55
N ARG A 107 20.77 5.36 -8.82
CA ARG A 107 20.54 4.40 -9.90
C ARG A 107 21.53 4.64 -11.05
N PRO A 108 21.80 3.62 -11.88
CA PRO A 108 22.65 3.78 -13.04
C PRO A 108 22.10 4.87 -14.00
N PRO A 109 22.98 5.57 -14.74
CA PRO A 109 22.57 6.53 -15.75
C PRO A 109 21.56 5.93 -16.73
N ASN A 110 20.60 6.73 -17.19
CA ASN A 110 19.57 6.35 -18.17
C ASN A 110 18.63 5.21 -17.77
N THR A 111 18.58 4.83 -16.49
CA THR A 111 17.56 3.88 -16.00
C THR A 111 16.25 4.62 -15.66
N PRO A 112 15.07 4.01 -15.89
CA PRO A 112 13.79 4.60 -15.50
C PRO A 112 13.62 4.64 -13.97
N ILE A 113 12.75 5.53 -13.47
CA ILE A 113 12.43 5.55 -12.03
C ILE A 113 11.48 4.38 -11.77
N PRO A 114 11.84 3.41 -10.93
CA PRO A 114 10.95 2.31 -10.64
C PRO A 114 9.68 2.83 -9.94
N LYS A 115 8.52 2.31 -10.34
CA LYS A 115 7.25 2.63 -9.67
C LYS A 115 7.31 2.08 -8.25
N THR A 116 6.98 2.91 -7.25
CA THR A 116 7.06 2.53 -5.82
C THR A 116 6.33 1.22 -5.51
N ARG A 117 5.15 1.01 -6.11
CA ARG A 117 4.37 -0.23 -5.95
C ARG A 117 5.09 -1.46 -6.50
N ALA A 118 5.87 -1.30 -7.56
CA ALA A 118 6.60 -2.38 -8.21
C ALA A 118 7.88 -2.73 -7.43
N ILE A 119 8.51 -1.75 -6.76
CA ILE A 119 9.70 -1.98 -5.91
C ILE A 119 9.36 -2.95 -4.78
N GLY A 120 8.31 -2.67 -4.00
CA GLY A 120 7.95 -3.50 -2.84
C GLY A 120 7.63 -4.95 -3.23
N ALA A 121 6.83 -5.13 -4.28
CA ALA A 121 6.45 -6.46 -4.74
C ALA A 121 7.62 -7.24 -5.36
N THR A 122 8.51 -6.55 -6.07
CA THR A 122 9.75 -7.17 -6.59
C THR A 122 10.65 -7.60 -5.43
N LEU A 123 10.91 -6.73 -4.45
CA LEU A 123 11.74 -7.06 -3.29
C LEU A 123 11.16 -8.23 -2.48
N ALA A 124 9.84 -8.29 -2.29
CA ALA A 124 9.18 -9.40 -1.62
C ALA A 124 9.38 -10.71 -2.40
N ALA A 125 9.13 -10.71 -3.71
CA ALA A 125 9.31 -11.88 -4.56
C ALA A 125 10.78 -12.35 -4.60
N THR A 126 11.72 -11.42 -4.73
CA THR A 126 13.15 -11.70 -4.66
C THR A 126 13.52 -12.28 -3.30
N SER A 127 12.89 -11.84 -2.20
CA SER A 127 13.13 -12.41 -0.87
C SER A 127 12.45 -13.77 -0.63
N GLY A 128 11.86 -14.39 -1.66
CA GLY A 128 11.22 -15.70 -1.57
C GLY A 128 9.81 -15.68 -0.96
N VAL A 129 9.19 -14.50 -0.81
CA VAL A 129 7.79 -14.43 -0.34
C VAL A 129 6.89 -15.09 -1.39
N PRO A 130 6.00 -16.04 -1.00
CA PRO A 130 5.10 -16.68 -1.95
C PRO A 130 4.25 -15.67 -2.71
N VAL A 131 4.09 -15.87 -4.01
CA VAL A 131 3.47 -14.87 -4.88
C VAL A 131 2.00 -14.67 -4.55
N GLU A 132 1.30 -15.72 -4.14
CA GLU A 132 -0.06 -15.69 -3.63
C GLU A 132 -0.19 -14.74 -2.43
N ASN A 133 0.80 -14.70 -1.54
CA ASN A 133 0.82 -13.78 -0.40
C ASN A 133 1.05 -12.35 -0.88
N ILE A 134 1.93 -12.12 -1.84
CA ILE A 134 2.19 -10.79 -2.43
C ILE A 134 0.92 -10.26 -3.10
N VAL A 135 0.27 -11.06 -3.95
CA VAL A 135 -0.96 -10.70 -4.69
C VAL A 135 -2.09 -10.39 -3.72
N SER A 136 -2.28 -11.23 -2.70
CA SER A 136 -3.29 -11.02 -1.65
C SER A 136 -3.03 -9.74 -0.84
N HIS A 137 -1.80 -9.54 -0.35
CA HIS A 137 -1.43 -8.34 0.41
C HIS A 137 -1.52 -7.05 -0.40
N ALA A 138 -1.24 -7.10 -1.70
CA ALA A 138 -1.32 -5.94 -2.59
C ALA A 138 -2.76 -5.65 -3.08
N PHE A 139 -3.73 -6.48 -2.72
CA PHE A 139 -5.13 -6.42 -3.19
C PHE A 139 -5.23 -6.41 -4.72
N TRP A 140 -4.42 -7.23 -5.39
CA TRP A 140 -4.50 -7.38 -6.84
C TRP A 140 -5.49 -8.46 -7.25
N SER A 141 -6.11 -8.26 -8.41
CA SER A 141 -7.16 -9.15 -8.92
C SER A 141 -6.64 -10.55 -9.26
N ASN A 142 -5.37 -10.68 -9.67
CA ASN A 142 -4.75 -11.96 -10.01
C ASN A 142 -3.22 -11.84 -10.13
N TYR A 143 -2.57 -13.00 -10.32
CA TYR A 143 -1.14 -13.13 -10.60
C TYR A 143 -0.68 -12.35 -11.83
N SER A 144 -1.47 -12.36 -12.92
CA SER A 144 -1.10 -11.68 -14.17
C SER A 144 -0.91 -10.17 -13.98
N MET A 145 -1.74 -9.56 -13.13
CA MET A 145 -1.59 -8.16 -12.73
C MET A 145 -0.23 -7.91 -12.08
N PHE A 146 0.18 -8.77 -11.15
CA PHE A 146 1.50 -8.70 -10.51
C PHE A 146 2.63 -8.88 -11.54
N ASP A 147 2.64 -10.00 -12.27
CA ASP A 147 3.77 -10.36 -13.13
C ASP A 147 3.96 -9.38 -14.29
N THR A 148 2.87 -8.88 -14.86
CA THR A 148 2.92 -7.98 -16.03
C THR A 148 3.29 -6.55 -15.65
N TYR A 149 2.74 -6.02 -14.54
CA TYR A 149 2.79 -4.57 -14.26
C TYR A 149 3.65 -4.18 -13.05
N TYR A 150 3.88 -5.12 -12.12
CA TYR A 150 4.48 -4.81 -10.82
C TYR A 150 5.74 -5.62 -10.50
N ARG A 151 6.02 -6.68 -11.25
CA ARG A 151 7.28 -7.43 -11.16
C ARG A 151 8.33 -6.80 -12.08
N LEU A 152 9.28 -6.08 -11.48
CA LEU A 152 10.35 -5.40 -12.23
C LEU A 152 11.44 -6.36 -12.72
N ASP A 153 11.67 -7.42 -11.96
CA ASP A 153 12.67 -8.44 -12.27
C ASP A 153 12.08 -9.84 -12.16
N ARG A 154 12.41 -10.68 -13.15
CA ARG A 154 12.04 -12.08 -13.21
C ARG A 154 13.20 -13.01 -12.87
N SER A 155 14.38 -12.46 -12.55
CA SER A 155 15.50 -13.25 -12.07
C SER A 155 15.05 -14.09 -10.88
N THR A 156 15.08 -15.40 -11.05
CA THR A 156 14.90 -16.33 -9.95
C THR A 156 16.20 -16.31 -9.16
N GLN A 157 16.14 -16.10 -7.84
CA GLN A 157 17.33 -16.22 -7.01
C GLN A 157 17.97 -17.62 -7.11
N SER A 158 17.20 -18.63 -7.51
CA SER A 158 17.66 -20.00 -7.73
C SER A 158 18.03 -20.24 -9.19
N ASN A 159 19.21 -20.82 -9.41
CA ASN A 159 19.54 -21.53 -10.63
C ASN A 159 18.53 -22.69 -10.77
N MET A 160 17.55 -22.55 -11.67
CA MET A 160 16.50 -23.57 -11.84
C MET A 160 17.08 -24.94 -12.17
N THR A 161 18.26 -24.98 -12.80
CA THR A 161 18.97 -26.22 -13.09
C THR A 161 19.46 -26.92 -11.82
N GLU A 162 19.94 -26.19 -10.82
CA GLU A 162 20.32 -26.77 -9.51
C GLU A 162 19.13 -27.18 -8.65
N ALA A 163 17.98 -26.51 -8.80
CA ALA A 163 16.77 -26.87 -8.06
C ALA A 163 16.07 -28.14 -8.60
N VAL A 164 16.27 -28.46 -9.89
CA VAL A 164 15.65 -29.60 -10.57
C VAL A 164 16.58 -30.81 -10.64
N LEU A 165 17.90 -30.59 -10.70
CA LEU A 165 18.87 -31.67 -10.63
C LEU A 165 19.10 -31.98 -9.15
N PRO A 166 18.74 -33.19 -8.66
CA PRO A 166 19.21 -33.62 -7.36
C PRO A 166 20.74 -33.73 -7.47
N LEU A 167 21.45 -32.79 -6.87
CA LEU A 167 22.87 -32.96 -6.61
C LEU A 167 22.94 -34.04 -5.53
N GLU A 168 23.38 -35.24 -5.93
CA GLU A 168 23.77 -36.31 -5.01
C GLU A 168 24.78 -35.82 -3.96
#